data_AF-A0A4Q4QX63-F1
#
_entry.id   AF-A0A4Q4QX63-F1
#
_cell.length_a   1.000
_cell.length_b   1.000
_cell.length_c   1.000
_cell.angle_alpha   90.00
_cell.angle_beta   90.00
_cell.angle_gamma   90.00
#
_symmetry.space_group_name_H-M   'P 1'
#
loop_
_entity.id
_entity.type
_entity.pdbx_description
1 polymer ?
#
loop_
_entity_poly.entity_id
_entity_poly.type
_entity_poly.pdbx_seq_one_letter_code
_entity_poly.pdbx_strand_id
1 'polypeptide(L)'
;MRYPARASLLVLTANWANAHSWVEQLANIASNGSYVGSFGYPRAFSDKTVGSSFNQEANLWLLPRDAGFINERDLLCHPSQRVPNQAGTFSRLQTSPDSVIAVRYAENGHVTLPGGGTDLVGKPEKGGTVFVFGTEEPRSDETLQNVLHWTRDGTGGDQGGRLLTAQNFDDDRCYQLRADVTALGEERRLRTPNPKPGQPGSDHELLCETDVRLPDDITVGQTYTLYWVWQWPTAPQQEPGPVNGKDEYYTSCIDVDVVADLTLDQNGALLKDQDPMTRAVPNFESRTALTVDPLALSSQAGFGQPTTTSGQSSSVSPTAAALHRRQSTA
;
A
#
# COMPACT_ATOMS: atom_id res chain seq x y z
N MET A 1 55.89 28.83 8.39
CA MET A 1 54.54 28.86 7.79
C MET A 1 53.94 27.48 7.91
N ARG A 2 52.93 27.29 8.76
CA ARG A 2 52.19 26.03 8.91
C ARG A 2 50.73 26.33 8.51
N TYR A 3 50.27 25.76 7.41
CA TYR A 3 48.86 25.84 7.02
C TYR A 3 48.08 24.77 7.80
N PRO A 4 46.98 25.09 8.49
CA PRO A 4 46.12 24.06 9.05
C PRO A 4 45.27 23.45 7.94
N ALA A 5 45.35 22.13 7.78
CA ALA A 5 44.46 21.37 6.93
C ALA A 5 43.04 21.46 7.52
N ARG A 6 42.13 22.12 6.79
CA ARG A 6 40.70 22.11 7.10
C ARG A 6 40.13 20.76 6.66
N ALA A 7 39.92 19.85 7.61
CA ALA A 7 39.11 18.67 7.38
C ALA A 7 37.67 19.13 7.12
N SER A 8 37.21 19.00 5.87
CA SER A 8 35.80 19.20 5.53
C SER A 8 35.05 17.95 5.97
N LEU A 9 34.25 18.08 7.03
CA LEU A 9 33.34 17.03 7.46
C LEU A 9 32.20 16.97 6.44
N LEU A 10 32.29 16.01 5.52
CA LEU A 10 31.21 15.68 4.60
C LEU A 10 30.12 15.00 5.43
N VAL A 11 29.12 15.76 5.85
CA VAL A 11 27.91 15.19 6.47
C VAL A 11 27.13 14.51 5.35
N LEU A 12 27.32 13.20 5.22
CA LEU A 12 26.41 12.34 4.46
C LEU A 12 25.07 12.36 5.22
N THR A 13 24.18 13.27 4.83
CA THR A 13 22.76 13.11 5.16
C THR A 13 22.29 11.89 4.40
N ALA A 14 22.24 10.74 5.07
CA ALA A 14 21.44 9.62 4.58
C ALA A 14 20.03 10.17 4.37
N ASN A 15 19.59 10.27 3.12
CA ASN A 15 18.18 10.41 2.83
C ASN A 15 17.57 9.07 3.21
N TRP A 16 17.16 8.94 4.47
CA TRP A 16 16.28 7.86 4.87
C TRP A 16 15.03 8.06 4.03
N ALA A 17 14.86 7.21 3.01
CA ALA A 17 13.58 7.07 2.36
C ALA A 17 12.63 6.60 3.45
N ASN A 18 11.94 7.55 4.09
CA ASN A 18 10.88 7.24 5.01
C ASN A 18 9.78 6.69 4.11
N ALA A 19 9.67 5.38 4.09
CA ALA A 19 8.75 4.64 3.25
C ALA A 19 7.31 4.99 3.60
N HIS A 20 6.58 5.69 2.74
CA HIS A 20 5.18 6.07 3.00
C HIS A 20 4.43 6.20 1.67
N SER A 21 3.16 5.84 1.62
CA SER A 21 2.31 6.19 0.50
C SER A 21 0.86 6.36 0.96
N TRP A 22 0.07 7.03 0.15
CA TRP A 22 -1.36 7.26 0.33
C TRP A 22 -1.98 7.52 -1.05
N VAL A 23 -3.30 7.46 -1.13
CA VAL A 23 -4.02 7.77 -2.36
C VAL A 23 -3.97 9.28 -2.62
N GLU A 24 -3.47 9.68 -3.78
CA GLU A 24 -3.37 11.09 -4.20
C GLU A 24 -4.63 11.53 -4.95
N GLN A 25 -5.23 10.62 -5.73
CA GLN A 25 -6.32 10.96 -6.65
C GLN A 25 -7.05 9.70 -7.15
N LEU A 26 -8.32 9.83 -7.53
CA LEU A 26 -9.09 8.80 -8.20
C LEU A 26 -9.57 9.27 -9.58
N ALA A 27 -9.65 8.37 -10.55
CA ALA A 27 -10.16 8.65 -11.89
C ALA A 27 -11.02 7.49 -12.42
N ASN A 28 -12.13 7.79 -13.10
CA ASN A 28 -12.85 6.75 -13.85
C ASN A 28 -12.04 6.36 -15.11
N ILE A 29 -12.10 5.10 -15.49
CA ILE A 29 -11.44 4.54 -16.68
C ILE A 29 -12.51 4.16 -17.70
N ALA A 30 -12.48 4.77 -18.87
CA ALA A 30 -13.31 4.36 -19.99
C ALA A 30 -12.81 3.03 -20.59
N SER A 31 -13.67 2.34 -21.36
CA SER A 31 -13.32 1.06 -22.00
C SER A 31 -12.09 1.10 -22.91
N ASN A 32 -11.71 2.28 -23.41
CA ASN A 32 -10.50 2.48 -24.21
C ASN A 32 -9.24 2.78 -23.37
N GLY A 33 -9.34 2.68 -22.04
CA GLY A 33 -8.27 2.96 -21.07
C GLY A 33 -8.05 4.43 -20.75
N SER A 34 -8.84 5.37 -21.28
CA SER A 34 -8.67 6.80 -20.97
C SER A 34 -9.27 7.16 -19.62
N TYR A 35 -8.62 8.04 -18.86
CA TYR A 35 -9.24 8.66 -17.70
C TYR A 35 -10.33 9.64 -18.15
N VAL A 36 -11.48 9.59 -17.49
CA VAL A 36 -12.65 10.39 -17.87
C VAL A 36 -13.37 10.98 -16.66
N GLY A 37 -14.13 12.05 -16.89
CA GLY A 37 -14.80 12.80 -15.83
C GLY A 37 -13.84 13.64 -15.01
N SER A 38 -14.35 14.15 -13.89
CA SER A 38 -13.55 14.87 -12.90
C SER A 38 -12.84 13.90 -11.96
N PHE A 39 -11.67 14.29 -11.46
CA PHE A 39 -10.96 13.50 -10.45
C PHE A 39 -11.66 13.55 -9.09
N GLY A 40 -11.49 12.49 -8.30
CA GLY A 40 -11.89 12.43 -6.90
C GLY A 40 -10.72 12.30 -5.94
N TYR A 41 -10.99 12.49 -4.64
CA TYR A 41 -9.95 12.53 -3.61
C TYR A 41 -10.39 11.81 -2.32
N PRO A 42 -9.44 11.27 -1.53
CA PRO A 42 -9.72 10.71 -0.22
C PRO A 42 -10.37 11.71 0.74
N ARG A 43 -10.95 11.19 1.83
CA ARG A 43 -11.44 12.04 2.92
C ARG A 43 -10.30 12.90 3.46
N ALA A 44 -10.61 14.15 3.82
CA ALA A 44 -9.71 15.12 4.43
C ALA A 44 -8.38 15.31 3.69
N PHE A 45 -8.37 15.10 2.37
CA PHE A 45 -7.15 15.11 1.57
C PHE A 45 -6.42 16.46 1.60
N SER A 46 -5.09 16.40 1.66
CA SER A 46 -4.20 17.55 1.58
C SER A 46 -3.21 17.36 0.43
N ASP A 47 -3.20 18.27 -0.53
CA ASP A 47 -2.28 18.17 -1.68
C ASP A 47 -0.84 18.47 -1.25
N LYS A 48 0.02 17.45 -1.36
CA LYS A 48 1.44 17.53 -0.99
C LYS A 48 2.26 18.52 -1.82
N THR A 49 1.74 18.94 -2.96
CA THR A 49 2.43 19.82 -3.91
C THR A 49 2.18 21.31 -3.62
N VAL A 50 1.29 21.63 -2.67
CA VAL A 50 0.86 23.01 -2.36
C VAL A 50 1.97 23.89 -1.77
N GLY A 51 3.07 23.34 -1.25
CA GLY A 51 4.29 24.11 -0.93
C GLY A 51 5.15 23.47 0.15
N SER A 52 6.18 24.19 0.60
CA SER A 52 7.18 23.71 1.58
C SER A 52 6.64 23.48 3.00
N SER A 53 5.35 23.72 3.25
CA SER A 53 4.68 23.57 4.54
C SER A 53 3.74 22.36 4.61
N PHE A 54 3.76 21.47 3.61
CA PHE A 54 2.97 20.24 3.65
C PHE A 54 3.42 19.34 4.81
N ASN A 55 2.46 18.90 5.61
CA ASN A 55 2.67 17.90 6.64
C ASN A 55 2.17 16.55 6.13
N GLN A 56 3.08 15.58 5.98
CA GLN A 56 2.74 14.24 5.48
C GLN A 56 1.70 13.53 6.35
N GLU A 57 1.71 13.79 7.66
CA GLU A 57 0.71 13.26 8.62
C GLU A 57 -0.72 13.68 8.29
N ALA A 58 -0.94 14.64 7.38
CA ALA A 58 -2.29 14.99 6.93
C ALA A 58 -2.96 13.86 6.12
N ASN A 59 -2.17 13.09 5.38
CA ASN A 59 -2.65 11.99 4.53
C ASN A 59 -2.16 10.62 4.99
N LEU A 60 -0.97 10.58 5.61
CA LEU A 60 -0.32 9.35 6.01
C LEU A 60 -1.06 8.65 7.15
N TRP A 61 -1.41 7.39 6.97
CA TRP A 61 -1.80 6.49 8.04
C TRP A 61 -1.02 5.18 7.99
N LEU A 62 -0.02 5.05 8.85
CA LEU A 62 0.78 3.85 9.03
C LEU A 62 0.23 2.99 10.18
N LEU A 63 0.06 1.70 9.92
CA LEU A 63 -0.36 0.68 10.90
C LEU A 63 0.62 -0.49 10.91
N PRO A 64 0.80 -1.18 12.04
CA PRO A 64 0.30 -0.85 13.38
C PRO A 64 0.95 0.42 13.98
N ARG A 65 0.26 1.08 14.91
CA ARG A 65 0.74 2.34 15.52
C ARG A 65 1.83 2.17 16.59
N ASP A 66 1.72 1.12 17.39
CA ASP A 66 2.51 0.97 18.63
C ASP A 66 3.32 -0.35 18.68
N ALA A 67 2.89 -1.38 17.94
CA ALA A 67 3.49 -2.73 17.96
C ALA A 67 4.16 -3.07 16.63
N GLY A 68 4.85 -4.22 16.55
CA GLY A 68 5.37 -4.75 15.29
C GLY A 68 4.32 -5.50 14.45
N PHE A 69 3.13 -5.74 15.01
CA PHE A 69 2.04 -6.49 14.39
C PHE A 69 0.69 -5.81 14.64
N ILE A 70 -0.24 -5.95 13.71
CA ILE A 70 -1.59 -5.41 13.83
C ILE A 70 -2.37 -6.10 14.95
N ASN A 71 -3.24 -5.34 15.61
CA ASN A 71 -4.14 -5.82 16.65
C ASN A 71 -5.57 -5.24 16.47
N GLU A 72 -6.51 -5.72 17.28
CA GLU A 72 -7.93 -5.33 17.20
C GLU A 72 -8.19 -3.82 17.42
N ARG A 73 -7.21 -3.04 17.93
CA ARG A 73 -7.33 -1.59 18.16
C ARG A 73 -6.79 -0.76 17.01
N ASP A 74 -6.13 -1.37 16.02
CA ASP A 74 -5.60 -0.66 14.86
C ASP A 74 -6.76 -0.24 13.94
N LEU A 75 -7.25 0.97 14.19
CA LEU A 75 -8.32 1.59 13.40
C LEU A 75 -7.85 1.80 11.97
N LEU A 76 -8.70 1.39 11.02
CA LEU A 76 -8.40 1.36 9.60
C LEU A 76 -8.13 2.75 9.04
N CYS A 77 -8.99 3.72 9.35
CA CYS A 77 -8.92 5.06 8.80
C CYS A 77 -8.11 6.00 9.69
N HIS A 78 -7.34 6.88 9.03
CA HIS A 78 -6.77 8.07 9.66
C HIS A 78 -7.84 8.82 10.49
N PRO A 79 -7.51 9.41 11.66
CA PRO A 79 -8.46 10.12 12.51
C PRO A 79 -9.31 11.16 11.77
N SER A 80 -8.73 11.89 10.81
CA SER A 80 -9.47 12.85 9.96
C SER A 80 -10.34 12.22 8.87
N GLN A 81 -10.19 10.91 8.62
CA GLN A 81 -10.86 10.14 7.57
C GLN A 81 -11.89 9.13 8.09
N ARG A 82 -12.11 9.03 9.41
CA ARG A 82 -13.05 8.07 10.01
C ARG A 82 -14.51 8.33 9.64
N VAL A 83 -14.85 9.58 9.36
CA VAL A 83 -16.18 9.99 8.90
C VAL A 83 -16.06 10.72 7.57
N PRO A 84 -17.10 10.71 6.73
CA PRO A 84 -17.11 11.47 5.48
C PRO A 84 -16.82 12.96 5.71
N ASN A 85 -15.73 13.45 5.14
CA ASN A 85 -15.27 14.83 5.30
C ASN A 85 -14.38 15.20 4.10
N GLN A 86 -14.89 15.92 3.11
CA GLN A 86 -14.10 16.36 1.95
C GLN A 86 -13.41 17.70 2.23
N ALA A 87 -12.19 17.88 1.74
CA ALA A 87 -11.36 19.04 2.04
C ALA A 87 -11.42 20.09 0.93
N GLY A 88 -12.05 21.23 1.22
CA GLY A 88 -12.04 22.39 0.31
C GLY A 88 -12.62 22.06 -1.07
N THR A 89 -11.80 22.17 -2.11
CA THR A 89 -12.19 21.90 -3.51
C THR A 89 -11.96 20.44 -3.93
N PHE A 90 -11.27 19.64 -3.11
CA PHE A 90 -11.06 18.23 -3.36
C PHE A 90 -12.38 17.49 -3.08
N SER A 91 -13.05 17.05 -4.14
CA SER A 91 -14.38 16.44 -4.08
C SER A 91 -14.28 14.91 -4.19
N ARG A 92 -15.38 14.23 -3.85
CA ARG A 92 -15.51 12.79 -4.13
C ARG A 92 -15.53 12.55 -5.64
N LEU A 93 -15.10 11.35 -6.03
CA LEU A 93 -15.27 10.91 -7.40
C LEU A 93 -16.76 10.63 -7.65
N GLN A 94 -17.32 11.15 -8.74
CA GLN A 94 -18.59 10.65 -9.26
C GLN A 94 -18.30 9.43 -10.14
N THR A 95 -19.02 8.34 -9.91
CA THR A 95 -18.83 7.06 -10.61
C THR A 95 -20.16 6.33 -10.75
N SER A 96 -20.23 5.28 -11.58
CA SER A 96 -21.45 4.49 -11.76
C SER A 96 -21.23 3.03 -11.34
N PRO A 97 -22.29 2.25 -11.09
CA PRO A 97 -22.17 0.80 -10.96
C PRO A 97 -21.41 0.19 -12.16
N ASP A 98 -20.64 -0.86 -11.91
CA ASP A 98 -19.75 -1.56 -12.88
C ASP A 98 -18.64 -0.70 -13.52
N SER A 99 -18.51 0.58 -13.16
CA SER A 99 -17.38 1.40 -13.61
C SER A 99 -16.05 0.88 -13.07
N VAL A 100 -14.98 1.07 -13.85
CA VAL A 100 -13.61 0.83 -13.39
C VAL A 100 -12.97 2.15 -12.99
N ILE A 101 -12.35 2.19 -11.82
CA ILE A 101 -11.70 3.35 -11.22
C ILE A 101 -10.22 3.07 -11.04
N ALA A 102 -9.37 3.99 -11.47
CA ALA A 102 -7.96 4.05 -11.08
C ALA A 102 -7.83 4.75 -9.73
N VAL A 103 -7.29 4.06 -8.74
CA VAL A 103 -6.88 4.64 -7.45
C VAL A 103 -5.39 4.92 -7.52
N ARG A 104 -5.00 6.20 -7.59
CA ARG A 104 -3.65 6.65 -7.98
C ARG A 104 -2.85 7.13 -6.77
N TYR A 105 -1.57 6.79 -6.72
CA TYR A 105 -0.68 7.08 -5.59
C TYR A 105 0.78 7.21 -6.04
N ALA A 106 1.61 7.88 -5.23
CA ALA A 106 3.03 8.00 -5.52
C ALA A 106 3.81 6.78 -5.01
N GLU A 107 4.80 6.32 -5.78
CA GLU A 107 5.59 5.14 -5.38
C GLU A 107 6.48 5.39 -4.16
N ASN A 108 6.91 6.62 -3.90
CA ASN A 108 7.81 7.01 -2.82
C ASN A 108 9.08 6.13 -2.66
N GLY A 109 9.60 5.61 -3.78
CA GLY A 109 10.75 4.71 -3.81
C GLY A 109 10.43 3.22 -3.69
N HIS A 110 9.17 2.82 -3.57
CA HIS A 110 8.78 1.41 -3.37
C HIS A 110 8.78 0.55 -4.61
N VAL A 111 8.89 1.15 -5.80
CA VAL A 111 8.85 0.42 -7.07
C VAL A 111 10.12 0.58 -7.87
N THR A 112 10.77 1.76 -7.83
CA THR A 112 11.98 2.01 -8.63
C THR A 112 13.29 1.78 -7.87
N LEU A 113 13.26 1.62 -6.54
CA LEU A 113 14.42 1.22 -5.74
C LEU A 113 14.36 -0.28 -5.41
N PRO A 114 15.48 -1.02 -5.51
CA PRO A 114 15.55 -2.40 -5.03
C PRO A 114 15.07 -2.51 -3.58
N GLY A 115 14.20 -3.47 -3.28
CA GLY A 115 13.67 -3.67 -1.93
C GLY A 115 12.82 -2.51 -1.38
N GLY A 116 12.44 -1.54 -2.22
CA GLY A 116 11.71 -0.33 -1.82
C GLY A 116 12.53 0.70 -1.04
N GLY A 117 13.87 0.59 -1.10
CA GLY A 117 14.78 1.51 -0.43
C GLY A 117 16.18 0.92 -0.27
N THR A 118 17.17 1.79 -0.08
CA THR A 118 18.53 1.34 0.24
C THR A 118 18.55 0.63 1.59
N ASP A 119 19.18 -0.53 1.67
CA ASP A 119 19.35 -1.34 2.89
C ASP A 119 18.07 -1.92 3.52
N LEU A 120 16.96 -1.95 2.77
CA LEU A 120 15.75 -2.65 3.18
C LEU A 120 15.78 -4.12 2.71
N VAL A 121 15.95 -5.03 3.66
CA VAL A 121 15.94 -6.48 3.40
C VAL A 121 14.60 -7.09 3.82
N GLY A 122 14.15 -8.10 3.08
CA GLY A 122 12.91 -8.83 3.39
C GLY A 122 11.62 -8.09 3.05
N LYS A 123 11.69 -7.02 2.25
CA LYS A 123 10.52 -6.35 1.69
C LYS A 123 9.91 -7.15 0.54
N PRO A 124 8.58 -7.09 0.34
CA PRO A 124 7.90 -7.90 -0.65
C PRO A 124 8.27 -7.50 -2.08
N GLU A 125 8.25 -8.47 -2.98
CA GLU A 125 8.35 -8.22 -4.42
C GLU A 125 7.23 -7.29 -4.89
N LYS A 126 7.47 -6.59 -6.01
CA LYS A 126 6.49 -5.70 -6.65
C LYS A 126 5.89 -4.64 -5.70
N GLY A 127 6.66 -4.21 -4.71
CA GLY A 127 6.23 -3.20 -3.73
C GLY A 127 5.13 -3.70 -2.79
N GLY A 128 4.86 -5.01 -2.71
CA GLY A 128 3.75 -5.54 -1.92
C GLY A 128 2.41 -5.48 -2.63
N THR A 129 1.33 -5.71 -1.87
CA THR A 129 -0.03 -5.82 -2.42
C THR A 129 -0.92 -4.73 -1.88
N VAL A 130 -1.66 -4.09 -2.79
CA VAL A 130 -2.79 -3.23 -2.46
C VAL A 130 -4.06 -4.07 -2.54
N PHE A 131 -4.79 -4.11 -1.44
CA PHE A 131 -6.16 -4.59 -1.38
C PHE A 131 -7.09 -3.40 -1.36
N VAL A 132 -8.14 -3.42 -2.18
CA VAL A 132 -9.22 -2.44 -2.07
C VAL A 132 -10.48 -3.15 -1.63
N PHE A 133 -11.04 -2.66 -0.53
CA PHE A 133 -12.30 -3.13 0.03
C PHE A 133 -13.37 -2.07 -0.18
N GLY A 134 -14.65 -2.47 -0.17
CA GLY A 134 -15.74 -1.51 -0.26
C GLY A 134 -16.98 -1.88 0.54
N THR A 135 -17.73 -0.85 0.93
CA THR A 135 -18.94 -0.95 1.74
C THR A 135 -19.90 0.23 1.50
N GLU A 136 -21.20 -0.03 1.64
CA GLU A 136 -22.25 1.00 1.71
C GLU A 136 -22.48 1.50 3.16
N GLU A 137 -21.97 0.79 4.16
CA GLU A 137 -22.20 1.03 5.59
C GLU A 137 -20.87 1.29 6.34
N PRO A 138 -20.12 2.35 5.99
CA PRO A 138 -18.83 2.62 6.64
C PRO A 138 -19.00 2.95 8.13
N ARG A 139 -18.10 2.40 8.96
CA ARG A 139 -18.05 2.67 10.40
C ARG A 139 -16.86 3.55 10.76
N SER A 140 -17.06 4.45 11.72
CA SER A 140 -15.98 5.35 12.19
C SER A 140 -14.91 4.65 13.02
N ASP A 141 -15.23 3.48 13.56
CA ASP A 141 -14.39 2.60 14.37
C ASP A 141 -13.98 1.32 13.63
N GLU A 142 -14.09 1.31 12.29
CA GLU A 142 -13.66 0.18 11.47
C GLU A 142 -12.19 -0.17 11.73
N THR A 143 -11.88 -1.45 11.88
CA THR A 143 -10.53 -1.92 12.21
C THR A 143 -9.88 -2.56 10.99
N LEU A 144 -8.55 -2.45 10.90
CA LEU A 144 -7.81 -3.08 9.82
C LEU A 144 -8.00 -4.60 9.85
N GLN A 145 -7.92 -5.23 11.02
CA GLN A 145 -8.11 -6.67 11.15
C GLN A 145 -9.47 -7.12 10.60
N ASN A 146 -10.56 -6.46 10.98
CA ASN A 146 -11.89 -6.83 10.49
C ASN A 146 -11.99 -6.79 8.96
N VAL A 147 -11.53 -5.70 8.35
CA VAL A 147 -11.59 -5.53 6.89
C VAL A 147 -10.71 -6.54 6.15
N LEU A 148 -9.56 -6.94 6.70
CA LEU A 148 -8.73 -7.99 6.09
C LEU A 148 -9.44 -9.36 6.02
N HIS A 149 -10.49 -9.59 6.82
CA HIS A 149 -11.31 -10.80 6.75
C HIS A 149 -12.45 -10.73 5.73
N TRP A 150 -12.72 -9.58 5.11
CA TRP A 150 -13.75 -9.46 4.08
C TRP A 150 -13.36 -10.22 2.82
N THR A 151 -14.29 -11.03 2.31
CA THR A 151 -14.12 -11.82 1.10
C THR A 151 -14.79 -11.16 -0.10
N ARG A 152 -14.47 -11.62 -1.32
CA ARG A 152 -15.05 -11.05 -2.56
C ARG A 152 -16.57 -11.20 -2.65
N ASP A 153 -17.11 -12.29 -2.10
CA ASP A 153 -18.54 -12.57 -2.06
C ASP A 153 -19.27 -11.87 -0.91
N GLY A 154 -18.55 -11.09 -0.08
CA GLY A 154 -19.13 -10.34 1.04
C GLY A 154 -19.53 -11.18 2.26
N THR A 155 -19.12 -12.46 2.31
CA THR A 155 -19.52 -13.36 3.41
C THR A 155 -18.51 -13.47 4.56
N GLY A 156 -17.28 -13.01 4.34
CA GLY A 156 -16.18 -13.02 5.30
C GLY A 156 -16.20 -11.88 6.30
N GLY A 157 -15.46 -12.05 7.40
CA GLY A 157 -15.42 -11.10 8.51
C GLY A 157 -16.79 -10.90 9.15
N ASP A 158 -17.16 -9.65 9.39
CA ASP A 158 -18.47 -9.25 9.92
C ASP A 158 -19.53 -9.00 8.84
N GLN A 159 -19.25 -9.31 7.57
CA GLN A 159 -20.16 -9.10 6.43
C GLN A 159 -20.51 -7.63 6.20
N GLY A 160 -19.73 -6.69 6.77
CA GLY A 160 -19.92 -5.26 6.58
C GLY A 160 -19.46 -4.73 5.22
N GLY A 161 -18.86 -5.57 4.38
CA GLY A 161 -18.36 -5.19 3.06
C GLY A 161 -17.70 -6.34 2.33
N ARG A 162 -16.92 -6.03 1.29
CA ARG A 162 -16.28 -7.03 0.42
C ARG A 162 -14.92 -6.58 -0.08
N LEU A 163 -14.07 -7.55 -0.38
CA LEU A 163 -12.83 -7.34 -1.14
C LEU A 163 -13.17 -7.12 -2.61
N LEU A 164 -12.77 -5.98 -3.19
CA LEU A 164 -13.04 -5.63 -4.59
C LEU A 164 -11.89 -6.02 -5.50
N THR A 165 -10.65 -5.76 -5.09
CA THR A 165 -9.46 -6.08 -5.89
C THR A 165 -8.24 -6.33 -5.02
N ALA A 166 -7.27 -7.05 -5.60
CA ALA A 166 -5.93 -7.21 -5.06
C ALA A 166 -4.95 -7.03 -6.23
N GLN A 167 -4.11 -5.99 -6.17
CA GLN A 167 -3.11 -5.70 -7.20
C GLN A 167 -1.77 -5.37 -6.57
N ASN A 168 -0.67 -5.67 -7.28
CA ASN A 168 0.64 -5.24 -6.84
C ASN A 168 0.67 -3.71 -6.73
N PHE A 169 1.33 -3.19 -5.69
CA PHE A 169 1.56 -1.76 -5.54
C PHE A 169 2.40 -1.20 -6.71
N ASP A 170 3.37 -2.00 -7.17
CA ASP A 170 4.07 -1.74 -8.42
C ASP A 170 3.19 -2.09 -9.63
N ASP A 171 2.82 -1.06 -10.40
CA ASP A 171 2.05 -1.18 -11.64
C ASP A 171 2.92 -1.41 -12.90
N ASP A 172 4.24 -1.58 -12.71
CA ASP A 172 5.26 -1.76 -13.75
C ASP A 172 5.45 -0.57 -14.72
N ARG A 173 4.78 0.55 -14.46
CA ARG A 173 4.75 1.75 -15.32
C ARG A 173 5.20 3.00 -14.59
N CYS A 174 4.74 3.22 -13.37
CA CYS A 174 4.96 4.42 -12.57
C CYS A 174 6.42 4.59 -12.14
N TYR A 175 6.78 5.84 -11.88
CA TYR A 175 8.11 6.23 -11.43
C TYR A 175 8.07 7.62 -10.79
N GLN A 176 9.01 7.88 -9.88
CA GLN A 176 9.28 9.23 -9.39
C GLN A 176 10.59 9.79 -9.89
N LEU A 177 10.65 11.12 -9.97
CA LEU A 177 11.82 11.85 -10.42
C LEU A 177 12.65 12.19 -9.20
N ARG A 178 13.76 11.49 -9.03
CA ARG A 178 14.70 11.72 -7.93
C ARG A 178 16.05 12.18 -8.44
N ALA A 179 16.80 12.85 -7.56
CA ALA A 179 18.15 13.30 -7.86
C ALA A 179 19.12 12.11 -8.07
N ASP A 180 18.89 11.01 -7.37
CA ASP A 180 19.57 9.73 -7.48
C ASP A 180 18.83 8.79 -8.43
N VAL A 181 19.02 8.97 -9.73
CA VAL A 181 18.36 8.16 -10.77
C VAL A 181 18.70 6.68 -10.62
N THR A 182 17.68 5.81 -10.53
CA THR A 182 17.85 4.36 -10.59
C THR A 182 17.70 3.87 -12.03
N ALA A 183 18.35 2.74 -12.37
CA ALA A 183 18.23 2.15 -13.71
C ALA A 183 16.78 1.81 -14.08
N LEU A 184 16.00 1.29 -13.13
CA LEU A 184 14.60 0.94 -13.35
C LEU A 184 13.71 2.19 -13.48
N GLY A 185 13.94 3.23 -12.68
CA GLY A 185 13.23 4.50 -12.80
C GLY A 185 13.47 5.17 -14.15
N GLU A 186 14.74 5.19 -14.62
CA GLU A 186 15.09 5.70 -15.94
C GLU A 186 14.45 4.88 -17.07
N GLU A 187 14.49 3.55 -16.98
CA GLU A 187 13.88 2.68 -17.98
C GLU A 187 12.37 2.97 -18.11
N ARG A 188 11.66 3.10 -16.98
CA ARG A 188 10.23 3.40 -16.97
C ARG A 188 9.93 4.79 -17.54
N ARG A 189 10.72 5.80 -17.18
CA ARG A 189 10.61 7.17 -17.73
C ARG A 189 10.76 7.19 -19.24
N LEU A 190 11.73 6.45 -19.78
CA LEU A 190 11.95 6.36 -21.23
C LEU A 190 10.84 5.57 -21.94
N ARG A 191 10.36 4.49 -21.32
CA ARG A 191 9.30 3.62 -21.86
C ARG A 191 7.92 4.28 -21.82
N THR A 192 7.65 5.08 -20.79
CA THR A 192 6.37 5.77 -20.58
C THR A 192 6.60 7.24 -20.21
N PRO A 193 6.98 8.10 -21.16
CA PRO A 193 7.21 9.52 -20.87
C PRO A 193 5.95 10.21 -20.36
N ASN A 194 6.10 11.07 -19.35
CA ASN A 194 5.02 11.86 -18.76
C ASN A 194 5.35 13.36 -18.76
N PRO A 195 5.40 14.03 -19.94
CA PRO A 195 5.83 15.42 -20.01
C PRO A 195 4.76 16.38 -19.47
N LYS A 196 5.19 17.50 -18.88
CA LYS A 196 4.27 18.55 -18.44
C LYS A 196 3.53 19.15 -19.66
N PRO A 197 2.21 19.42 -19.55
CA PRO A 197 1.43 19.99 -20.64
C PRO A 197 2.06 21.29 -21.18
N GLY A 198 2.19 21.39 -22.51
CA GLY A 198 2.79 22.55 -23.17
C GLY A 198 4.31 22.67 -23.02
N GLN A 199 5.00 21.70 -22.41
CA GLN A 199 6.45 21.70 -22.23
C GLN A 199 7.07 20.41 -22.79
N PRO A 200 7.21 20.27 -24.13
CA PRO A 200 7.82 19.09 -24.74
C PRO A 200 9.23 18.84 -24.22
N GLY A 201 9.55 17.57 -23.91
CA GLY A 201 10.86 17.16 -23.38
C GLY A 201 11.08 17.46 -21.90
N SER A 202 10.08 18.02 -21.20
CA SER A 202 10.04 18.01 -19.73
C SER A 202 9.67 16.62 -19.21
N ASP A 203 9.95 16.39 -17.93
CA ASP A 203 9.51 15.20 -17.21
C ASP A 203 8.55 15.61 -16.08
N HIS A 204 7.63 14.69 -15.76
CA HIS A 204 6.81 14.69 -14.56
C HIS A 204 6.84 13.29 -13.95
N GLU A 205 6.69 13.20 -12.64
CA GLU A 205 6.48 11.91 -11.97
C GLU A 205 5.21 11.24 -12.51
N LEU A 206 5.21 9.92 -12.63
CA LEU A 206 4.03 9.18 -13.04
C LEU A 206 3.50 8.42 -11.81
N LEU A 207 2.27 8.70 -11.41
CA LEU A 207 1.62 8.00 -10.29
C LEU A 207 1.42 6.53 -10.65
N CYS A 208 1.60 5.66 -9.66
CA CYS A 208 1.14 4.29 -9.72
C CYS A 208 -0.38 4.25 -9.59
N GLU A 209 -0.98 3.12 -9.98
CA GLU A 209 -2.40 2.91 -9.75
C GLU A 209 -2.75 1.48 -9.38
N THR A 210 -3.85 1.35 -8.63
CA THR A 210 -4.60 0.12 -8.46
C THR A 210 -5.99 0.31 -9.04
N ASP A 211 -6.39 -0.62 -9.90
CA ASP A 211 -7.65 -0.53 -10.64
C ASP A 211 -8.75 -1.34 -9.96
N VAL A 212 -9.91 -0.72 -9.77
CA VAL A 212 -11.05 -1.29 -9.04
C VAL A 212 -12.29 -1.23 -9.92
N ARG A 213 -12.87 -2.38 -10.23
CA ARG A 213 -14.23 -2.44 -10.78
C ARG A 213 -15.22 -2.35 -9.63
N LEU A 214 -16.11 -1.36 -9.70
CA LEU A 214 -17.18 -1.25 -8.73
C LEU A 214 -18.21 -2.35 -8.93
N PRO A 215 -18.85 -2.83 -7.86
CA PRO A 215 -19.95 -3.77 -7.99
C PRO A 215 -21.12 -3.17 -8.78
N ASP A 216 -21.88 -4.01 -9.47
CA ASP A 216 -23.05 -3.62 -10.26
C ASP A 216 -24.31 -3.43 -9.40
N ASP A 217 -24.29 -3.94 -8.17
CA ASP A 217 -25.37 -3.93 -7.19
C ASP A 217 -25.32 -2.75 -6.19
N ILE A 218 -24.36 -1.81 -6.33
CA ILE A 218 -24.30 -0.62 -5.48
C ILE A 218 -25.44 0.35 -5.76
N THR A 219 -25.93 1.01 -4.70
CA THR A 219 -27.11 1.86 -4.77
C THR A 219 -26.81 3.22 -5.39
N VAL A 220 -27.42 3.51 -6.55
CA VAL A 220 -27.37 4.84 -7.18
C VAL A 220 -27.97 5.90 -6.25
N GLY A 221 -27.30 7.05 -6.16
CA GLY A 221 -27.68 8.16 -5.28
C GLY A 221 -27.13 8.04 -3.87
N GLN A 222 -26.43 6.95 -3.55
CA GLN A 222 -25.72 6.78 -2.28
C GLN A 222 -24.20 6.91 -2.47
N THR A 223 -23.52 7.17 -1.37
CA THR A 223 -22.05 7.12 -1.32
C THR A 223 -21.60 5.68 -1.13
N TYR A 224 -20.57 5.26 -1.87
CA TYR A 224 -19.87 4.00 -1.64
C TYR A 224 -18.49 4.29 -1.06
N THR A 225 -18.12 3.60 0.02
CA THR A 225 -16.80 3.78 0.66
C THR A 225 -15.82 2.77 0.10
N LEU A 226 -14.62 3.24 -0.25
CA LEU A 226 -13.47 2.42 -0.60
C LEU A 226 -12.39 2.54 0.48
N TYR A 227 -11.84 1.40 0.88
CA TYR A 227 -10.65 1.33 1.73
C TYR A 227 -9.49 0.81 0.90
N TRP A 228 -8.55 1.71 0.59
CA TRP A 228 -7.29 1.34 -0.02
C TRP A 228 -6.33 0.91 1.09
N VAL A 229 -5.88 -0.34 1.05
CA VAL A 229 -5.02 -0.96 2.08
C VAL A 229 -3.78 -1.53 1.39
N TRP A 230 -2.66 -0.86 1.55
CA TRP A 230 -1.37 -1.33 1.05
C TRP A 230 -0.63 -2.11 2.13
N GLN A 231 -0.40 -3.39 1.87
CA GLN A 231 0.37 -4.32 2.71
C GLN A 231 1.82 -4.37 2.22
N TRP A 232 2.75 -3.85 3.02
CA TRP A 232 4.18 -3.75 2.72
C TRP A 232 5.10 -4.27 3.85
N PRO A 233 4.88 -5.51 4.32
CA PRO A 233 5.52 -6.05 5.52
C PRO A 233 7.02 -6.25 5.36
N THR A 234 7.67 -6.60 6.47
CA THR A 234 9.05 -7.08 6.47
C THR A 234 9.07 -8.55 6.87
N ALA A 235 9.65 -9.41 6.04
CA ALA A 235 9.79 -10.83 6.32
C ALA A 235 10.70 -11.11 7.53
N PRO A 236 10.52 -12.27 8.21
CA PRO A 236 11.39 -12.72 9.30
C PRO A 236 12.87 -12.82 8.87
N GLN A 237 13.77 -12.29 9.70
CA GLN A 237 15.20 -12.19 9.42
C GLN A 237 16.05 -12.43 10.66
N GLN A 238 17.33 -12.80 10.50
CA GLN A 238 18.26 -12.87 11.63
C GLN A 238 18.62 -11.47 12.14
N GLU A 239 18.96 -11.37 13.42
CA GLU A 239 19.45 -10.13 14.04
C GLU A 239 20.62 -9.55 13.23
N PRO A 240 20.65 -8.23 12.98
CA PRO A 240 19.81 -7.18 13.60
C PRO A 240 18.43 -6.95 12.95
N GLY A 241 17.97 -7.82 12.03
CA GLY A 241 16.64 -7.75 11.41
C GLY A 241 15.52 -8.31 12.30
N PRO A 242 14.24 -8.08 11.94
CA PRO A 242 13.11 -8.52 12.76
C PRO A 242 12.96 -10.05 12.72
N VAL A 243 13.28 -10.73 13.83
CA VAL A 243 13.25 -12.20 13.95
C VAL A 243 11.93 -12.84 13.56
N ASN A 244 10.81 -12.16 13.83
CA ASN A 244 9.46 -12.66 13.52
C ASN A 244 8.79 -11.87 12.38
N GLY A 245 9.56 -11.07 11.66
CA GLY A 245 9.04 -10.12 10.69
C GLY A 245 8.34 -8.94 11.37
N LYS A 246 7.66 -8.13 10.56
CA LYS A 246 6.92 -6.94 11.01
C LYS A 246 5.81 -6.62 10.03
N ASP A 247 4.62 -6.31 10.54
CA ASP A 247 3.54 -5.71 9.77
C ASP A 247 3.84 -4.26 9.43
N GLU A 248 3.41 -3.85 8.24
CA GLU A 248 3.49 -2.47 7.80
C GLU A 248 2.39 -2.25 6.76
N TYR A 249 1.40 -1.44 7.11
CA TYR A 249 0.26 -1.13 6.29
C TYR A 249 0.09 0.36 6.16
N TYR A 250 -0.27 0.80 4.97
CA TYR A 250 -0.68 2.17 4.69
C TYR A 250 -2.11 2.15 4.20
N THR A 251 -2.94 3.06 4.70
CA THR A 251 -4.35 3.09 4.31
C THR A 251 -4.82 4.46 3.88
N SER A 252 -5.89 4.47 3.07
CA SER A 252 -6.63 5.68 2.74
C SER A 252 -8.12 5.34 2.67
N CYS A 253 -8.94 6.12 3.34
CA CYS A 253 -10.39 5.94 3.33
C CYS A 253 -11.06 6.99 2.43
N ILE A 254 -11.87 6.50 1.50
CA ILE A 254 -12.33 7.27 0.34
C ILE A 254 -13.83 7.07 0.19
N ASP A 255 -14.52 8.14 -0.17
CA ASP A 255 -15.93 8.10 -0.54
C ASP A 255 -16.07 8.41 -2.03
N VAL A 256 -16.91 7.65 -2.74
CA VAL A 256 -17.32 7.95 -4.12
C VAL A 256 -18.84 8.12 -4.17
N ASP A 257 -19.31 9.06 -4.98
CA ASP A 257 -20.74 9.29 -5.17
C ASP A 257 -21.23 8.47 -6.38
N VAL A 258 -22.15 7.55 -6.12
CA VAL A 258 -22.70 6.66 -7.16
C VAL A 258 -23.81 7.38 -7.91
N VAL A 259 -23.62 7.61 -9.20
CA VAL A 259 -24.57 8.30 -10.09
C VAL A 259 -25.04 7.37 -11.20
N ALA A 260 -26.22 7.66 -11.75
CA ALA A 260 -26.74 6.91 -12.90
C ALA A 260 -25.94 7.18 -14.17
N ASP A 261 -25.62 8.45 -14.42
CA ASP A 261 -24.93 8.91 -15.61
C ASP A 261 -23.68 9.71 -15.22
N LEU A 262 -22.54 9.33 -15.81
CA LEU A 262 -21.28 10.01 -15.58
C LEU A 262 -21.16 11.26 -16.44
N THR A 263 -20.99 12.41 -15.80
CA THR A 263 -20.56 13.63 -16.51
C THR A 263 -19.08 13.53 -16.83
N LEU A 264 -18.75 13.49 -18.12
CA LEU A 264 -17.36 13.34 -18.59
C LEU A 264 -16.55 14.65 -18.56
N ASP A 265 -17.19 15.76 -18.21
CA ASP A 265 -16.55 17.08 -18.17
C ASP A 265 -15.54 17.21 -17.01
N GLN A 266 -14.35 17.73 -17.33
CA GLN A 266 -13.17 17.79 -16.45
C GLN A 266 -13.13 19.04 -15.55
N ASN A 267 -14.27 19.47 -14.99
CA ASN A 267 -14.35 20.72 -14.22
C ASN A 267 -13.99 20.57 -12.72
N GLY A 268 -13.37 19.46 -12.32
CA GLY A 268 -12.94 19.20 -10.95
C GLY A 268 -11.63 19.89 -10.56
N ALA A 269 -11.36 19.96 -9.25
CA ALA A 269 -10.06 20.39 -8.74
C ALA A 269 -8.96 19.45 -9.22
N LEU A 270 -7.82 20.02 -9.62
CA LEU A 270 -6.60 19.30 -9.94
C LEU A 270 -5.60 19.44 -8.79
N LEU A 271 -4.66 18.49 -8.69
CA LEU A 271 -3.46 18.69 -7.88
C LEU A 271 -2.66 19.87 -8.44
N LYS A 272 -1.93 20.60 -7.59
CA LYS A 272 -1.12 21.73 -8.04
C LYS A 272 0.03 21.30 -8.95
N ASP A 273 0.65 20.14 -8.70
CA ASP A 273 1.50 19.43 -9.67
C ASP A 273 0.77 18.18 -10.16
N GLN A 274 -0.25 18.40 -10.99
CA GLN A 274 -1.09 17.35 -11.56
C GLN A 274 -0.29 16.42 -12.47
N ASP A 275 -0.34 15.12 -12.16
CA ASP A 275 0.14 14.06 -13.06
C ASP A 275 -0.57 14.18 -14.42
N PRO A 276 0.18 14.48 -15.51
CA PRO A 276 -0.38 14.67 -16.86
C PRO A 276 -0.89 13.40 -17.54
N MET A 277 -0.66 12.21 -16.98
CA MET A 277 -1.09 10.95 -17.59
C MET A 277 -2.61 10.94 -17.76
N THR A 278 -3.06 10.59 -18.97
CA THR A 278 -4.48 10.61 -19.38
C THR A 278 -5.07 9.21 -19.58
N ARG A 279 -4.28 8.17 -19.35
CA ARG A 279 -4.67 6.77 -19.60
C ARG A 279 -4.21 5.87 -18.47
N ALA A 280 -5.03 4.89 -18.14
CA ALA A 280 -4.69 3.78 -17.27
C ALA A 280 -3.60 2.89 -17.91
N VAL A 281 -3.02 2.00 -17.11
CA VAL A 281 -2.15 0.93 -17.54
C VAL A 281 -2.88 0.04 -18.56
N PRO A 282 -2.20 -0.48 -19.60
CA PRO A 282 -2.88 -1.18 -20.70
C PRO A 282 -3.74 -2.39 -20.29
N ASN A 283 -3.44 -3.04 -19.16
CA ASN A 283 -4.12 -4.22 -18.65
C ASN A 283 -4.99 -3.96 -17.41
N PHE A 284 -5.44 -2.72 -17.21
CA PHE A 284 -6.20 -2.28 -16.03
C PHE A 284 -7.36 -3.21 -15.62
N GLU A 285 -8.04 -3.85 -16.58
CA GLU A 285 -9.16 -4.77 -16.30
C GLU A 285 -8.75 -6.13 -15.72
N SER A 286 -7.51 -6.58 -15.95
CA SER A 286 -7.07 -7.94 -15.63
C SER A 286 -5.86 -7.98 -14.69
N ARG A 287 -5.47 -6.84 -14.12
CA ARG A 287 -4.36 -6.76 -13.18
C ARG A 287 -4.68 -7.51 -11.89
N THR A 288 -3.65 -8.18 -11.38
CA THR A 288 -3.70 -8.95 -10.14
C THR A 288 -2.40 -8.75 -9.36
N ALA A 289 -2.41 -9.17 -8.11
CA ALA A 289 -1.23 -9.25 -7.25
C ALA A 289 -0.61 -10.65 -7.25
N LEU A 290 0.61 -10.74 -6.72
CA LEU A 290 1.27 -12.01 -6.39
C LEU A 290 0.53 -12.77 -5.28
N THR A 291 -0.13 -12.06 -4.37
CA THR A 291 -1.07 -12.63 -3.40
C THR A 291 -2.44 -11.94 -3.54
N VAL A 292 -3.51 -12.73 -3.53
CA VAL A 292 -4.89 -12.22 -3.59
C VAL A 292 -5.65 -12.45 -2.29
N ASP A 293 -5.01 -13.07 -1.30
CA ASP A 293 -5.54 -13.31 0.04
C ASP A 293 -4.91 -12.29 1.00
N PRO A 294 -5.70 -11.36 1.58
CA PRO A 294 -5.21 -10.37 2.54
C PRO A 294 -4.56 -11.00 3.80
N LEU A 295 -4.92 -12.25 4.13
CA LEU A 295 -4.43 -12.96 5.31
C LEU A 295 -3.24 -13.88 5.01
N ALA A 296 -2.80 -13.99 3.75
CA ALA A 296 -1.72 -14.90 3.36
C ALA A 296 -0.44 -14.69 4.18
N LEU A 297 -0.08 -13.44 4.48
CA LEU A 297 1.09 -13.10 5.29
C LEU A 297 1.00 -13.68 6.71
N SER A 298 -0.16 -13.54 7.36
CA SER A 298 -0.40 -14.04 8.72
C SER A 298 -0.27 -15.56 8.82
N SER A 299 -0.41 -16.27 7.70
CA SER A 299 -0.24 -17.72 7.59
C SER A 299 1.20 -18.17 7.31
N GLN A 300 2.11 -17.25 7.03
CA GLN A 300 3.50 -17.57 6.70
C GLN A 300 4.28 -18.06 7.93
N ALA A 301 4.99 -19.17 7.78
CA ALA A 301 5.78 -19.75 8.85
C ALA A 301 6.82 -18.75 9.40
N GLY A 302 6.81 -18.54 10.71
CA GLY A 302 7.72 -17.63 11.42
C GLY A 302 7.29 -16.17 11.43
N PHE A 303 6.24 -15.77 10.70
CA PHE A 303 5.69 -14.42 10.77
C PHE A 303 4.81 -14.27 12.02
N GLY A 304 5.06 -13.27 12.85
CA GLY A 304 4.26 -12.98 14.06
C GLY A 304 4.33 -14.03 15.18
N GLN A 305 5.04 -15.15 14.98
CA GLN A 305 5.17 -16.21 15.98
C GLN A 305 6.35 -15.90 16.93
N PRO A 306 6.17 -15.95 18.25
CA PRO A 306 7.29 -15.91 19.17
C PRO A 306 8.21 -17.11 18.90
N THR A 307 9.52 -16.88 18.83
CA THR A 307 10.49 -17.97 18.73
C THR A 307 10.31 -18.87 19.95
N THR A 308 9.77 -20.08 19.75
CA THR A 308 9.85 -21.11 20.78
C THR A 308 11.32 -21.46 20.91
N THR A 309 11.98 -20.94 21.94
CA THR A 309 13.25 -21.48 22.39
C THR A 309 13.00 -22.94 22.72
N SER A 310 13.34 -23.83 21.79
CA SER A 310 13.45 -25.25 22.06
C SER A 310 14.56 -25.39 23.10
N GLY A 311 14.18 -25.32 24.38
CA GLY A 311 15.04 -25.76 25.45
C GLY A 311 15.48 -27.16 25.08
N GLN A 312 16.79 -27.34 24.89
CA GLN A 312 17.40 -28.64 24.77
C GLN A 312 16.94 -29.46 25.98
N SER A 313 15.97 -30.36 25.77
CA SER A 313 15.79 -31.48 26.68
C SER A 313 17.02 -32.35 26.47
N SER A 314 17.96 -32.21 27.39
CA SER A 314 19.06 -33.16 27.56
C SER A 314 18.45 -34.54 27.80
N SER A 315 18.30 -35.31 26.73
CA SER A 315 17.92 -36.72 26.81
C SER A 315 19.10 -37.48 27.40
N VAL A 316 19.01 -37.77 28.70
CA VAL A 316 19.86 -38.76 29.37
C VAL A 316 19.53 -40.12 28.76
N SER A 317 20.45 -40.69 28.00
CA SER A 317 20.39 -42.08 27.52
C SER A 317 20.45 -43.06 28.70
N PRO A 318 19.53 -44.02 28.83
CA PRO A 318 19.71 -45.14 29.73
C PRO A 318 20.56 -46.21 29.02
N THR A 319 21.80 -46.38 29.46
CA THR A 319 22.67 -47.49 29.02
C THR A 319 22.14 -48.79 29.61
N ALA A 320 21.52 -49.63 28.78
CA ALA A 320 21.24 -51.02 29.11
C ALA A 320 22.55 -51.82 29.03
N ALA A 321 23.07 -52.26 30.17
CA ALA A 321 24.15 -53.24 30.24
C ALA A 321 23.62 -54.55 30.84
N ALA A 322 23.65 -55.58 30.00
CA ALA A 322 23.25 -56.95 30.28
C ALA A 322 24.10 -57.57 31.39
N LEU A 323 23.45 -58.24 32.35
CA LEU A 323 24.12 -59.14 33.29
C LEU A 323 23.86 -60.60 32.91
N HIS A 324 24.96 -61.33 32.82
CA HIS A 324 25.09 -62.71 32.40
C HIS A 324 24.43 -63.72 33.36
N ARG A 325 24.08 -64.85 32.74
CA ARG A 325 23.46 -66.07 33.27
C ARG A 325 24.44 -66.94 34.06
N ARG A 326 23.86 -67.80 34.93
CA ARG A 326 24.36 -69.00 35.66
C ARG A 326 24.74 -68.72 37.13
N GLN A 327 24.35 -69.50 38.12
CA GLN A 327 24.11 -70.95 38.18
C GLN A 327 23.27 -71.34 39.42
N SER A 328 22.63 -72.51 39.33
CA SER A 328 21.91 -73.24 40.39
C SER A 328 22.84 -73.71 41.53
N THR A 329 22.34 -73.79 42.77
CA THR A 329 22.30 -75.01 43.62
C THR A 329 21.67 -74.74 45.00
N ALA A 330 20.88 -75.71 45.46
CA ALA A 330 20.39 -76.02 46.82
C ALA A 330 19.38 -75.07 47.47
#